data_AF-A0AAN8LM96-F1
#
_entry.id   AF-A0AAN8LM96-F1
#
_cell.length_a   1.000
_cell.length_b   1.000
_cell.length_c   1.000
_cell.angle_alpha   90.00
_cell.angle_beta   90.00
_cell.angle_gamma   90.00
#
_symmetry.space_group_name_H-M   'P 1'
#
loop_
_entity.id
_entity.type
_entity.pdbx_description
1 polymer ?
#
loop_
_entity_poly.entity_id
_entity_poly.type
_entity_poly.pdbx_seq_one_letter_code
_entity_poly.pdbx_strand_id
1 'polypeptide(L)'
;MRSNDCVPCLLQVANAVNSSLYSSVGVEFNSLGPELWNSIDKEISLQECDIYSYNPDLDSDPFGEEGSLWSFNYFFYNKRLKRIVFFTCRSISVLSGYGRDCLDNELDMELNDDDEEEIEGFTEDRFPKALCV
;
A
#
# COMPACT_ATOMS: atom_id res chain seq x y z
N MET A 1 6.25 17.24 -17.63
CA MET A 1 6.93 16.11 -18.28
C MET A 1 8.43 16.27 -18.12
N ARG A 2 8.99 15.91 -16.96
CA ARG A 2 10.43 15.81 -16.79
C ARG A 2 10.80 14.35 -16.94
N SER A 3 11.34 14.03 -18.10
CA SER A 3 12.03 12.78 -18.43
C SER A 3 13.37 12.80 -17.71
N ASN A 4 13.57 12.03 -16.63
CA ASN A 4 14.90 11.85 -16.04
C ASN A 4 15.07 10.64 -15.10
N ASP A 5 14.21 9.62 -15.14
CA ASP A 5 14.43 8.43 -14.33
C ASP A 5 14.93 7.27 -15.20
N CYS A 6 16.18 6.88 -14.91
CA CYS A 6 16.77 5.61 -15.32
C CYS A 6 15.71 4.52 -15.19
N VAL A 7 15.40 3.81 -16.28
CA VAL A 7 14.41 2.71 -16.27
C VAL A 7 14.76 1.80 -15.09
N PRO A 8 13.98 1.81 -14.00
CA PRO A 8 14.33 1.00 -12.86
C PRO A 8 14.22 -0.45 -13.31
N CYS A 9 15.28 -1.24 -13.09
CA CYS A 9 15.24 -2.62 -13.56
C CYS A 9 14.12 -3.35 -12.81
N LEU A 10 13.46 -4.30 -13.47
CA LEU A 10 12.33 -5.05 -12.89
C LEU A 10 12.66 -5.57 -11.49
N LEU A 11 13.90 -6.00 -11.25
CA LEU A 11 14.38 -6.46 -9.96
C LEU A 11 14.38 -5.35 -8.89
N GLN A 12 14.81 -4.14 -9.22
CA GLN A 12 14.79 -3.01 -8.27
C GLN A 12 13.36 -2.63 -7.90
N VAL A 13 12.46 -2.56 -8.89
CA VAL A 13 11.04 -2.25 -8.66
C VAL A 13 10.38 -3.33 -7.83
N ALA A 14 10.59 -4.59 -8.19
CA ALA A 14 10.03 -5.72 -7.45
C ALA A 14 10.52 -5.73 -6.00
N ASN A 15 11.82 -5.50 -5.77
CA ASN A 15 12.37 -5.44 -4.41
C ASN A 15 11.80 -4.27 -3.61
N ALA A 16 11.69 -3.07 -4.20
CA ALA A 16 11.13 -1.90 -3.53
C ALA A 16 9.66 -2.12 -3.14
N VAL A 17 8.86 -2.66 -4.06
CA VAL A 17 7.45 -3.01 -3.80
C VAL A 17 7.35 -4.10 -2.73
N ASN A 18 8.16 -5.15 -2.82
CA ASN A 18 8.17 -6.24 -1.84
C ASN A 18 8.50 -5.74 -0.44
N SER A 19 9.53 -4.89 -0.29
CA SER A 19 9.88 -4.30 1.01
C SER A 19 8.76 -3.43 1.56
N SER A 20 8.11 -2.63 0.70
CA SER A 20 7.00 -1.76 1.10
C SER A 20 5.79 -2.57 1.55
N LEU A 21 5.36 -3.56 0.76
CA LEU A 21 4.23 -4.42 1.09
C LEU A 21 4.51 -5.30 2.31
N TYR A 22 5.70 -5.87 2.43
CA TYR A 22 6.08 -6.66 3.60
C TYR A 22 6.04 -5.82 4.88
N SER A 23 6.37 -4.53 4.82
CA SER A 23 6.30 -3.64 5.99
C SER A 23 4.87 -3.43 6.52
N SER A 24 3.86 -3.56 5.66
CA SER A 24 2.45 -3.28 6.00
C SER A 24 1.60 -4.55 6.15
N VAL A 25 1.81 -5.55 5.28
CA VAL A 25 1.08 -6.83 5.26
C VAL A 25 1.77 -7.89 6.14
N GLY A 26 3.07 -7.73 6.42
CA GLY A 26 3.81 -8.66 7.27
C GLY A 26 3.97 -10.05 6.65
N VAL A 27 3.87 -11.09 7.49
CA VAL A 27 4.17 -12.49 7.12
C VAL A 27 3.24 -13.06 6.05
N GLU A 28 2.03 -12.52 5.91
CA GLU A 28 1.06 -12.95 4.89
C GLU A 28 1.55 -12.64 3.47
N PHE A 29 2.43 -11.65 3.33
CA PHE A 29 3.03 -11.30 2.04
C PHE A 29 3.92 -12.42 1.47
N ASN A 30 4.42 -13.34 2.30
CA ASN A 30 5.25 -14.46 1.81
C ASN A 30 4.47 -15.40 0.87
N SER A 31 3.16 -15.53 1.07
CA SER A 31 2.27 -16.32 0.21
C SER A 31 1.66 -15.47 -0.90
N LEU A 32 1.27 -14.23 -0.59
CA LEU A 32 0.60 -13.33 -1.54
C LEU A 32 1.56 -12.76 -2.61
N GLY A 33 2.80 -12.41 -2.23
CA GLY A 33 3.77 -11.77 -3.11
C GLY A 33 4.03 -12.58 -4.39
N PRO A 34 4.37 -13.88 -4.31
CA PRO A 34 4.54 -14.72 -5.49
C PRO A 34 3.30 -14.80 -6.38
N GLU A 35 2.10 -14.87 -5.79
CA GLU A 35 0.84 -14.94 -6.53
C GLU A 35 0.53 -13.63 -7.27
N LEU A 36 0.77 -12.50 -6.61
CA LEU A 36 0.64 -11.16 -7.18
C LEU A 36 1.55 -10.99 -8.40
N TRP A 37 2.84 -11.25 -8.25
CA TRP A 37 3.80 -11.11 -9.36
C TRP A 37 3.53 -12.08 -10.50
N ASN A 38 3.12 -13.32 -10.21
CA ASN A 38 2.74 -14.30 -11.22
C ASN A 38 1.50 -13.85 -12.01
N SER A 39 0.51 -13.25 -11.33
CA SER A 39 -0.69 -12.73 -11.98
C SER A 39 -0.37 -11.56 -12.91
N ILE A 40 0.49 -10.63 -12.46
CA ILE A 40 0.96 -9.51 -13.29
C ILE A 40 1.76 -10.02 -14.50
N ASP A 41 2.70 -10.95 -14.29
CA ASP A 41 3.54 -11.49 -15.36
C ASP A 41 2.72 -12.22 -16.44
N LYS A 42 1.68 -12.97 -16.04
CA LYS A 42 0.75 -13.61 -16.98
C LYS A 42 0.00 -12.60 -17.86
N GLU A 43 -0.38 -11.46 -17.31
CA GLU A 43 -1.19 -10.47 -18.02
C GLU A 43 -0.39 -9.53 -18.93
N ILE A 44 0.86 -9.21 -18.59
CA ILE A 44 1.62 -8.20 -19.34
C ILE A 44 3.04 -8.62 -19.73
N SER A 45 3.52 -9.79 -19.29
CA SER A 45 4.89 -10.29 -19.53
C SER A 45 5.95 -9.28 -19.06
N LEU A 46 6.26 -9.31 -17.76
CA LEU A 46 7.10 -8.31 -17.09
C LEU A 46 8.51 -8.21 -17.69
N GLN A 47 9.04 -9.29 -18.27
CA GLN A 47 10.36 -9.30 -18.90
C GLN A 47 10.45 -8.42 -20.17
N GLU A 48 9.33 -8.16 -20.83
CA GLU A 48 9.26 -7.34 -22.04
C GLU A 48 8.57 -5.99 -21.81
N CYS A 49 8.37 -5.62 -20.55
CA CYS A 49 7.75 -4.36 -20.18
C CYS A 49 8.78 -3.27 -19.94
N ASP A 50 8.46 -2.06 -20.43
CA ASP A 50 9.10 -0.85 -19.94
C ASP A 50 8.41 -0.42 -18.65
N ILE A 51 9.20 -0.09 -17.62
CA ILE A 51 8.68 0.32 -16.31
C ILE A 51 8.88 1.81 -16.13
N TYR A 52 7.81 2.49 -15.72
CA TYR A 52 7.84 3.92 -15.39
C TYR A 52 7.36 4.10 -13.95
N SER A 53 8.03 4.97 -13.21
CA SER A 53 7.59 5.41 -11.89
C SER A 53 6.98 6.80 -11.98
N TYR A 54 5.87 7.01 -11.29
CA TYR A 54 5.31 8.34 -11.06
C TYR A 54 5.50 8.70 -9.58
N ASN A 55 6.33 9.71 -9.33
CA ASN A 55 6.53 10.25 -8.00
C ASN A 55 6.05 11.71 -8.02
N PRO A 56 4.80 11.99 -7.60
CA PRO A 56 4.30 13.35 -7.58
C PRO A 56 5.09 14.19 -6.56
N ASP A 57 5.41 15.43 -6.92
CA ASP A 57 5.96 16.39 -5.97
C ASP A 57 4.89 16.71 -4.92
N LEU A 58 5.28 16.80 -3.64
CA LEU A 58 4.38 16.96 -2.47
C LEU A 58 3.37 18.12 -2.61
N ASP A 59 3.71 19.18 -3.33
CA ASP A 59 2.85 20.36 -3.54
C ASP A 59 1.81 20.17 -4.67
N SER A 60 1.92 19.11 -5.46
CA SER A 60 1.09 18.85 -6.65
C SER A 60 0.36 17.51 -6.62
N ASP A 61 0.46 16.76 -5.52
CA ASP A 61 -0.21 15.48 -5.39
C ASP A 61 -1.66 15.66 -4.89
N PRO A 62 -2.70 15.41 -5.71
CA PRO A 62 -4.08 15.36 -5.22
C PRO A 62 -4.32 14.18 -4.25
N PHE A 63 -3.39 13.22 -4.16
CA PHE A 63 -3.35 12.15 -3.16
C PHE A 63 -2.39 12.44 -1.99
N GLY A 64 -1.87 13.66 -1.91
CA GLY A 64 -1.03 14.17 -0.82
C GLY A 64 -1.80 14.37 0.48
N GLU A 65 -2.63 13.39 0.85
CA GLU A 65 -3.31 13.34 2.13
C GLU A 65 -2.28 13.10 3.23
N GLU A 66 -2.37 13.89 4.31
CA GLU A 66 -1.53 13.76 5.49
C GLU A 66 -1.73 12.38 6.14
N GLY A 67 -0.68 11.54 6.18
CA GLY A 67 -0.74 10.23 6.83
C GLY A 67 -0.22 9.04 6.01
N SER A 68 0.15 9.25 4.74
CA SER A 68 0.79 8.21 3.93
C SER A 68 2.21 7.90 4.44
N LEU A 69 2.45 6.66 4.87
CA LEU A 69 3.75 6.14 5.28
C LEU A 69 4.66 5.92 4.08
N TRP A 70 4.09 5.38 3.00
CA TRP A 70 4.74 5.21 1.71
C TRP A 70 3.68 5.11 0.62
N SER A 71 4.05 5.50 -0.59
CA SER A 71 3.24 5.28 -1.78
C SER A 71 4.16 4.97 -2.96
N PHE A 72 3.68 4.12 -3.85
CA PHE A 72 4.35 3.88 -5.12
C PHE A 72 3.34 3.88 -6.25
N ASN A 73 3.74 4.39 -7.41
CA ASN A 73 2.94 4.40 -8.62
C ASN A 73 3.81 3.90 -9.77
N TYR A 74 3.60 2.65 -10.18
CA TYR A 74 4.33 2.02 -11.27
C TYR A 74 3.43 1.78 -12.48
N PHE A 75 3.96 2.07 -13.66
CA PHE A 75 3.34 1.73 -14.94
C PHE A 75 4.22 0.70 -15.63
N PHE A 76 3.66 -0.48 -15.88
CA PHE A 76 4.27 -1.49 -16.74
C PHE A 76 3.66 -1.36 -18.11
N TYR A 77 4.46 -0.98 -19.10
CA TYR A 77 4.00 -0.83 -20.47
C TYR A 77 4.62 -1.89 -21.37
N ASN A 78 3.78 -2.77 -21.92
CA ASN A 78 4.21 -3.71 -22.95
C ASN A 78 3.85 -3.15 -24.33
N LYS A 79 4.87 -2.69 -25.06
CA LYS A 79 4.74 -2.15 -26.42
C LYS A 79 4.20 -3.17 -27.42
N ARG A 80 4.50 -4.46 -27.24
CA ARG A 80 4.05 -5.56 -28.11
C ARG A 80 2.56 -5.84 -27.95
N LEU A 81 2.07 -5.88 -26.71
CA LEU A 81 0.67 -6.09 -26.38
C LEU A 81 -0.18 -4.80 -26.45
N LYS A 82 0.47 -3.62 -26.53
CA LYS A 82 -0.14 -2.29 -26.40
C LYS A 82 -0.99 -2.16 -25.13
N ARG A 83 -0.52 -2.79 -24.05
CA ARG A 83 -1.21 -2.87 -22.76
C ARG A 83 -0.39 -2.13 -21.72
N ILE A 84 -1.07 -1.45 -20.80
CA ILE A 84 -0.48 -0.81 -19.64
C ILE A 84 -1.11 -1.42 -18.39
N VAL A 85 -0.30 -1.88 -17.45
CA VAL A 85 -0.72 -2.17 -16.08
C VAL A 85 -0.30 -0.98 -15.22
N PHE A 86 -1.28 -0.36 -14.58
CA PHE A 86 -1.03 0.65 -13.56
C PHE A 86 -1.10 -0.04 -12.19
N PHE A 87 0.02 -0.10 -11.51
CA PHE A 87 0.14 -0.69 -10.18
C PHE A 87 0.49 0.42 -9.19
N THR A 88 -0.50 0.79 -8.39
CA THR A 88 -0.34 1.74 -7.29
C THR A 88 -0.67 1.05 -5.99
N CYS A 89 0.05 1.43 -4.93
CA CYS A 89 -0.36 1.14 -3.57
C CYS A 89 0.19 2.23 -2.67
N ARG A 90 -0.59 2.59 -1.65
CA ARG A 90 -0.16 3.45 -0.55
C ARG A 90 -0.44 2.78 0.77
N SER A 91 0.39 3.05 1.75
CA SER A 91 0.17 2.65 3.13
C SER A 91 -0.12 3.87 3.96
N ILE A 92 -1.25 3.86 4.68
CA ILE A 92 -1.70 4.96 5.52
C ILE A 92 -1.57 4.55 6.98
N SER A 93 -1.03 5.44 7.81
CA SER A 93 -1.01 5.23 9.26
C SER A 93 -2.41 5.40 9.84
N VAL A 94 -2.90 4.39 10.57
CA VAL A 94 -4.19 4.47 11.27
C VAL A 94 -4.18 5.50 12.42
N LEU A 95 -2.98 5.92 12.85
CA LEU A 95 -2.79 6.93 13.89
C LEU A 95 -2.88 8.36 13.35
N SER A 96 -2.85 8.53 12.01
CA SER A 96 -3.18 9.81 11.40
C SER A 96 -4.66 10.12 11.65
N GLY A 97 -5.04 11.40 11.80
CA GLY A 97 -6.42 11.80 12.13
C GLY A 97 -7.50 11.25 11.17
N TYR A 98 -7.11 10.77 9.99
CA TYR A 98 -7.97 10.13 8.99
C TYR A 98 -8.16 8.62 9.17
N GLY A 99 -7.27 7.92 9.87
CA GLY A 99 -7.41 6.49 10.16
C GLY A 99 -8.54 6.17 11.14
N ARG A 100 -8.93 7.16 11.95
CA ARG A 100 -10.08 7.08 12.86
C ARG A 100 -11.43 7.05 12.14
N ASP A 101 -11.60 7.81 11.05
CA ASP A 101 -12.88 7.86 10.32
C ASP A 101 -13.30 6.48 9.74
N CYS A 102 -12.32 5.61 9.45
CA CYS A 102 -12.59 4.23 9.03
C CYS A 102 -12.88 3.26 10.20
N LEU A 103 -12.43 3.59 11.41
CA LEU A 103 -12.62 2.78 12.64
C LEU A 103 -13.85 3.22 13.46
N ASP A 104 -14.35 4.44 13.24
CA ASP A 104 -15.48 5.00 13.98
C ASP A 104 -16.82 4.29 13.69
N ASN A 105 -16.88 3.41 12.68
CA ASN A 105 -18.06 2.57 12.42
C ASN A 105 -18.18 1.32 13.33
N GLU A 106 -17.21 1.02 14.21
CA GLU A 106 -17.28 -0.14 15.12
C GLU A 106 -17.44 0.21 16.61
N LEU A 107 -17.49 1.50 16.99
CA LEU A 107 -17.52 1.92 18.41
C LEU A 107 -18.85 2.50 18.89
N ASP A 108 -19.96 2.23 18.21
CA ASP A 108 -21.29 2.70 18.66
C ASP A 108 -22.21 1.55 19.10
N MET A 109 -22.77 1.70 20.32
CA MET A 109 -23.71 0.83 21.10
C MET A 109 -23.09 -0.37 21.86
N GLU A 110 -23.10 -0.47 23.20
CA GLU A 110 -23.99 0.06 24.25
C GLU A 110 -23.25 0.25 25.60
N LEU A 111 -23.51 1.38 26.27
CA LEU A 111 -23.19 1.60 27.68
C LEU A 111 -24.21 0.82 28.53
N ASN A 112 -23.77 -0.22 29.23
CA ASN A 112 -24.48 -0.72 30.41
C ASN A 112 -23.63 -0.34 31.64
N ASP A 113 -24.13 0.65 32.38
CA ASP A 113 -23.68 0.98 33.73
C ASP A 113 -23.91 -0.25 34.62
N ASP A 114 -22.85 -0.86 35.15
CA ASP A 114 -22.72 -1.30 36.54
C ASP A 114 -21.41 -2.11 36.72
N ASP A 115 -20.69 -1.76 37.79
CA ASP A 115 -19.59 -2.46 38.48
C ASP A 115 -18.12 -2.18 38.10
N GLU A 116 -17.40 -1.72 39.15
CA GLU A 116 -15.97 -1.38 39.23
C GLU A 116 -15.03 -2.60 39.06
N GLU A 117 -13.80 -2.30 38.62
CA GLU A 117 -12.58 -3.14 38.61
C GLU A 117 -12.44 -4.22 37.50
N GLU A 118 -11.74 -3.86 36.42
CA GLU A 118 -10.39 -4.37 36.11
C GLU A 118 -9.86 -3.60 34.87
N ILE A 119 -8.72 -2.93 35.03
CA ILE A 119 -7.97 -2.34 33.90
C ILE A 119 -7.35 -3.52 33.14
N GLU A 120 -8.15 -4.16 32.28
CA GLU A 120 -7.63 -5.11 31.30
C GLU A 120 -6.78 -4.33 30.29
N GLY A 121 -5.54 -4.79 30.13
CA GLY A 121 -4.59 -4.23 29.20
C GLY A 121 -5.22 -4.09 27.82
N PHE A 122 -5.38 -2.84 27.38
CA PHE A 122 -5.55 -2.48 25.98
C PHE A 122 -4.42 -3.16 25.21
N THR A 123 -4.73 -4.29 24.58
CA THR A 123 -3.79 -4.95 23.68
C THR A 123 -3.76 -4.12 22.42
N GLU A 124 -2.81 -3.17 22.38
CA GLU A 124 -2.43 -2.36 21.21
C GLU A 124 -1.90 -3.23 20.02
N ASP A 125 -2.01 -4.54 20.12
CA ASP A 125 -1.60 -5.53 19.11
C ASP A 125 -2.75 -5.98 18.19
N ARG A 126 -3.99 -5.54 18.42
CA ARG A 126 -5.14 -6.01 17.61
C ARG A 126 -5.58 -5.05 16.50
N PHE A 127 -5.01 -3.85 16.44
CA PHE A 127 -5.32 -2.90 15.37
C PHE A 127 -4.23 -2.92 14.29
N PRO A 128 -4.59 -3.05 13.00
CA PRO A 128 -3.61 -2.95 11.92
C PRO A 128 -2.95 -1.58 11.97
N LYS A 129 -1.64 -1.55 12.21
CA LYS A 129 -0.87 -0.30 12.37
C LYS A 129 -0.79 0.52 11.08
N ALA A 130 -1.08 -0.11 9.93
CA ALA A 130 -1.10 0.51 8.63
C ALA A 130 -2.13 -0.16 7.71
N LEU A 131 -2.77 0.63 6.86
CA LEU A 131 -3.73 0.16 5.85
C LEU A 131 -3.14 0.37 4.46
N CYS A 132 -3.05 -0.70 3.67
CA CYS A 132 -2.69 -0.62 2.25
C CYS A 132 -3.94 -0.38 1.39
N VAL A 133 -3.91 0.65 0.54
CA VAL A 133 -4.96 1.00 -0.43
C VAL A 133 -4.39 1.08 -1.83
#